data_AF-A0A5C7PH30-F1
#
_entry.id   AF-A0A5C7PH30-F1
#
_cell.length_a   1.000
_cell.length_b   1.000
_cell.length_c   1.000
_cell.angle_alpha   90.00
_cell.angle_beta   90.00
_cell.angle_gamma   90.00
#
_symmetry.space_group_name_H-M   'P 1'
#
loop_
_entity.id
_entity.type
_entity.pdbx_description
1 polymer ?
#
loop_
_entity_poly.entity_id
_entity_poly.type
_entity_poly.pdbx_seq_one_letter_code
_entity_poly.pdbx_strand_id
1 'polypeptide(L)'
;MAWKNGYYYRNSRQGDKVMSEYVGTGPLADIIAQEDAAERLRNRAKRELLKRQAAEQDAIDAAVDTAGVALYALVDAALLVNGYRQRKRQWRKQRDKTDRSGNTEGSEGSAGTGSGS
;
A
#
# COMPACT_ATOMS: atom_id res chain seq x y z
N MET A 1 2.52 16.03 -37.44
CA MET A 1 2.99 17.42 -37.60
C MET A 1 1.79 18.34 -37.52
N ALA A 2 1.89 19.45 -36.80
CA ALA A 2 0.79 20.39 -36.57
C ALA A 2 0.52 21.30 -37.78
N TRP A 3 1.53 21.51 -38.63
CA TRP A 3 1.38 22.24 -39.89
C TRP A 3 0.92 21.31 -41.01
N LYS A 4 -0.11 21.72 -41.76
CA LYS A 4 -0.60 21.03 -42.95
C LYS A 4 -1.07 22.05 -43.98
N ASN A 5 -0.53 22.01 -45.19
CA ASN A 5 -0.87 22.91 -46.30
C ASN A 5 -0.82 24.42 -45.94
N GLY A 6 0.18 24.83 -45.14
CA GLY A 6 0.31 26.23 -44.70
C GLY A 6 -0.60 26.61 -43.53
N TYR A 7 -1.36 25.67 -42.98
CA TYR A 7 -2.24 25.88 -41.84
C TYR A 7 -1.70 25.20 -40.58
N TYR A 8 -1.78 25.89 -39.45
CA TYR A 8 -1.49 25.33 -38.14
C TYR A 8 -2.75 24.73 -37.53
N TYR A 9 -2.62 23.48 -37.09
CA TYR A 9 -3.63 22.74 -36.36
C TYR A 9 -3.12 22.38 -34.97
N ARG A 10 -3.90 22.68 -33.95
CA ARG A 10 -3.63 22.27 -32.57
C ARG A 10 -4.38 20.98 -32.27
N ASN A 11 -3.64 19.95 -31.88
CA ASN A 11 -4.23 18.68 -31.50
C ASN A 11 -4.35 18.62 -29.97
N SER A 12 -5.57 18.43 -29.47
CA SER A 12 -5.82 18.19 -28.05
C SER A 12 -6.46 16.82 -27.85
N ARG A 13 -6.08 16.13 -26.77
CA ARG A 13 -6.71 14.87 -26.39
C ARG A 13 -7.80 15.19 -25.37
N GLN A 14 -9.06 14.93 -25.73
CA GLN A 14 -10.21 15.04 -24.84
C GLN A 14 -10.73 13.63 -24.57
N GLY A 15 -10.37 13.09 -23.40
CA GLY A 15 -10.63 11.70 -23.05
C GLY A 15 -9.99 10.72 -24.05
N ASP A 16 -10.81 9.88 -24.67
CA ASP A 16 -10.36 8.85 -25.61
C ASP A 16 -10.18 9.34 -27.05
N LYS A 17 -10.62 10.57 -27.38
CA LYS A 17 -10.55 11.11 -28.73
C LYS A 17 -9.50 12.21 -28.84
N VAL A 18 -8.79 12.23 -29.96
CA VAL A 18 -7.90 13.33 -30.34
C VAL A 18 -8.67 14.25 -31.28
N MET A 19 -8.80 15.51 -30.91
CA MET A 19 -9.44 16.54 -31.74
C MET A 19 -8.38 17.47 -32.32
N SER A 20 -8.53 17.77 -33.61
CA SER A 20 -7.70 18.72 -34.35
C SER A 20 -8.46 20.03 -34.53
N GLU A 21 -7.99 21.09 -33.87
CA GLU A 21 -8.50 22.44 -33.99
C GLU A 21 -7.71 23.20 -35.04
N TYR A 22 -8.40 23.84 -35.98
CA TYR A 22 -7.78 24.75 -36.94
C TYR A 22 -7.49 26.09 -36.24
N VAL A 23 -6.22 26.49 -36.21
CA VAL A 23 -5.81 27.73 -35.55
C VAL A 23 -5.65 28.87 -36.55
N GLY A 24 -5.10 28.60 -37.74
CA GLY A 24 -4.92 29.62 -38.77
C GLY A 24 -3.71 29.40 -39.66
N THR A 25 -3.33 30.45 -40.39
CA THR A 25 -2.14 30.51 -41.24
C THR A 25 -1.41 31.85 -41.05
N GLY A 26 -0.19 31.94 -41.57
CA GLY A 26 0.62 33.16 -41.56
C GLY A 26 1.27 33.48 -40.19
N PRO A 27 1.78 34.71 -40.03
CA PRO A 27 2.65 35.06 -38.90
C PRO A 27 2.03 34.83 -37.51
N LEU A 28 0.71 35.00 -37.37
CA LEU A 28 0.03 34.75 -36.11
C LEU A 28 0.02 33.25 -35.76
N ALA A 29 -0.20 32.39 -36.75
CA ALA A 29 -0.14 30.93 -36.57
C ALA A 29 1.29 30.46 -36.22
N ASP A 30 2.31 31.13 -36.76
CA ASP A 30 3.72 30.88 -36.40
C ASP A 30 4.00 31.21 -34.93
N ILE A 31 3.52 32.36 -34.45
CA ILE A 31 3.68 32.77 -33.04
C ILE A 31 3.00 31.74 -32.11
N ILE A 32 1.77 31.34 -32.42
CA ILE A 32 1.03 30.36 -31.61
C ILE A 32 1.74 28.99 -31.64
N ALA A 33 2.26 28.58 -32.79
CA ALA A 33 3.01 27.33 -32.91
C ALA A 33 4.29 27.33 -32.07
N GLN A 34 4.99 28.47 -31.99
CA GLN A 34 6.17 28.65 -31.15
C GLN A 34 5.81 28.62 -29.66
N GLU A 35 4.72 29.28 -29.27
CA GLU A 35 4.22 29.25 -27.89
C GLU A 35 3.85 27.81 -27.47
N ASP A 36 3.11 27.08 -28.30
CA ASP A 36 2.76 25.68 -28.05
C ASP A 36 4.00 24.78 -27.93
N ALA A 37 5.05 25.06 -28.72
CA ALA A 37 6.30 24.33 -28.63
C ALA A 37 7.02 24.62 -27.31
N ALA A 38 7.07 25.89 -26.89
CA ALA A 38 7.64 26.30 -25.61
C ALA A 38 6.87 25.68 -24.43
N GLU A 39 5.53 25.65 -24.50
CA GLU A 39 4.70 25.03 -23.47
C GLU A 39 4.94 23.52 -23.40
N ARG A 40 5.02 22.83 -24.55
CA ARG A 40 5.37 21.41 -24.61
C ARG A 40 6.72 21.11 -23.94
N LEU A 41 7.73 21.95 -24.16
CA LEU A 41 9.04 21.82 -23.51
C LEU A 41 8.94 22.02 -21.99
N ARG A 42 8.23 23.05 -21.52
CA ARG A 42 8.00 23.29 -20.09
C ARG A 42 7.27 22.11 -19.44
N ASN A 43 6.23 21.60 -20.08
CA ASN A 43 5.45 20.47 -19.57
C ASN A 43 6.29 19.18 -19.55
N ARG A 44 7.16 18.95 -20.54
CA ARG A 44 8.11 17.83 -20.51
C ARG A 44 9.09 17.96 -19.35
N ALA A 45 9.68 19.14 -19.15
CA ALA A 45 10.61 19.37 -18.05
C ALA A 45 9.95 19.16 -16.68
N LYS A 46 8.73 19.67 -16.48
CA LYS A 46 7.94 19.43 -15.26
C LYS A 46 7.68 17.95 -15.02
N ARG A 47 7.25 17.21 -16.06
CA ARG A 47 7.00 15.76 -15.95
C ARG A 47 8.26 14.98 -15.59
N GLU A 48 9.41 15.32 -16.18
CA GLU A 48 10.68 14.67 -15.86
C GLU A 48 11.13 14.97 -14.42
N LEU A 49 10.91 16.20 -13.93
CA LEU A 49 11.18 16.55 -12.54
C LEU A 49 10.28 15.77 -11.57
N LEU A 50 8.98 15.70 -11.84
CA LEU A 50 8.03 14.92 -11.03
C LEU A 50 8.37 13.43 -11.02
N LYS A 51 8.76 12.87 -12.16
CA LYS A 51 9.20 11.46 -12.22
C LYS A 51 10.43 11.20 -11.37
N ARG A 52 11.40 12.11 -11.37
CA ARG A 52 12.61 11.99 -10.52
C ARG A 52 12.25 12.04 -9.05
N GLN A 53 11.41 13.00 -8.65
CA GLN A 53 10.94 13.12 -7.27
C GLN A 53 10.16 11.87 -6.83
N ALA A 54 9.30 11.32 -7.70
CA ALA A 54 8.59 10.07 -7.41
C ALA A 54 9.56 8.90 -7.22
N ALA A 55 10.56 8.75 -8.10
CA ALA A 55 11.55 7.68 -7.98
C ALA A 55 12.41 7.80 -6.71
N GLU A 56 12.76 9.03 -6.31
CA GLU A 56 13.46 9.28 -5.03
C GLU A 56 12.59 8.88 -3.83
N GLN A 57 11.30 9.24 -3.87
CA GLN A 57 10.36 8.87 -2.82
C GLN A 57 10.14 7.34 -2.75
N ASP A 58 9.97 6.67 -3.89
CA ASP A 58 9.80 5.22 -3.97
C ASP A 58 11.01 4.48 -3.35
N ALA A 59 12.21 5.01 -3.53
CA ALA A 59 13.43 4.45 -2.94
C ALA A 59 13.45 4.59 -1.41
N ILE A 60 12.99 5.73 -0.88
CA ILE A 60 12.86 5.96 0.56
C ILE A 60 11.80 5.02 1.13
N ASP A 61 10.64 4.94 0.49
CA ASP A 61 9.53 4.09 0.94
C ASP A 61 9.96 2.62 0.98
N ALA A 62 10.67 2.13 -0.04
CA ALA A 62 11.22 0.77 -0.06
C ALA A 62 12.23 0.51 1.08
N ALA A 63 13.07 1.49 1.41
CA ALA A 63 14.00 1.38 2.54
C ALA A 63 13.27 1.32 3.89
N VAL A 64 12.24 2.16 4.07
CA VAL A 64 11.39 2.18 5.27
C VAL A 64 10.63 0.87 5.41
N ASP A 65 10.06 0.34 4.33
CA ASP A 65 9.35 -0.94 4.34
C ASP A 65 10.28 -2.09 4.74
N THR A 66 11.49 -2.12 4.19
CA THR A 66 12.50 -3.13 4.54
C THR A 66 12.86 -3.08 6.02
N ALA A 67 13.11 -1.89 6.57
CA ALA A 67 13.36 -1.72 8.00
C ALA A 67 12.14 -2.09 8.85
N GLY A 68 10.93 -1.77 8.38
CA GLY A 68 9.67 -2.11 9.04
C GLY A 68 9.49 -3.62 9.17
N VAL A 69 9.77 -4.39 8.12
CA VAL A 69 9.70 -5.87 8.15
C VAL A 69 10.63 -6.45 9.23
N ALA A 70 11.87 -5.97 9.30
CA ALA A 70 12.82 -6.41 10.32
C ALA A 70 12.36 -6.05 11.75
N LEU A 71 11.82 -4.83 11.93
CA LEU A 71 11.28 -4.39 13.20
C LEU A 71 10.06 -5.23 13.64
N TYR A 72 9.14 -5.52 12.73
CA TYR A 72 7.99 -6.40 13.02
C TYR A 72 8.46 -7.78 13.47
N ALA A 73 9.41 -8.39 12.77
CA ALA A 73 9.95 -9.69 13.15
C ALA A 73 10.60 -9.67 14.54
N LEU A 74 11.34 -8.61 14.88
CA LEU A 74 11.95 -8.47 16.19
C LEU A 74 10.92 -8.28 17.31
N VAL A 75 9.90 -7.45 17.07
CA VAL A 75 8.81 -7.24 18.04
C VAL A 75 8.01 -8.53 18.24
N ASP A 76 7.69 -9.25 17.16
CA ASP A 76 6.97 -10.52 17.22
C ASP A 76 7.77 -11.56 18.03
N ALA A 77 9.07 -11.67 17.78
CA ALA A 77 9.96 -12.56 18.54
C ALA A 77 9.99 -12.18 20.03
N ALA A 78 10.13 -10.89 20.35
CA ALA A 78 10.12 -10.43 21.74
C ALA A 78 8.80 -10.75 22.45
N LEU A 79 7.66 -10.53 21.78
CA LEU A 79 6.34 -10.84 22.34
C LEU A 79 6.15 -12.35 22.55
N LEU A 80 6.59 -13.17 21.60
CA LEU A 80 6.54 -14.64 21.72
C LEU A 80 7.38 -15.16 22.90
N VAL A 81 8.61 -14.67 23.07
CA VAL A 81 9.49 -15.04 24.20
C VAL A 81 8.88 -14.65 25.54
N ASN A 82 8.13 -13.54 25.59
CA ASN A 82 7.42 -13.09 26.79
C ASN A 82 6.05 -13.78 26.99
N GLY A 83 5.74 -14.84 26.22
CA GLY A 83 4.52 -15.63 26.38
C GLY A 83 3.26 -14.97 25.82
N TYR A 84 3.40 -14.00 24.90
CA TYR A 84 2.27 -13.45 24.16
C TYR A 84 2.05 -14.25 22.89
N ARG A 85 0.78 -14.39 22.48
CA ARG A 85 0.39 -15.04 21.22
C ARG A 85 -0.53 -14.12 20.43
N GLN A 86 -0.32 -14.06 19.12
CA GLN A 86 -1.21 -13.33 18.23
C GLN A 86 -2.45 -14.18 17.89
N ARG A 87 -3.65 -13.60 18.02
CA ARG A 87 -4.93 -14.16 17.56
C ARG A 87 -5.73 -13.07 16.86
N LYS A 88 -6.13 -13.29 15.60
CA LYS A 88 -6.87 -12.30 14.79
C LYS A 88 -6.19 -10.91 14.80
N ARG A 89 -4.87 -10.87 14.58
CA ARG A 89 -4.04 -9.64 14.58
C ARG A 89 -3.97 -8.90 15.94
N GLN A 90 -4.43 -9.53 17.03
CA GLN A 90 -4.33 -8.98 18.39
C GLN A 90 -3.39 -9.85 19.22
N TRP A 91 -2.47 -9.22 19.95
CA TRP A 91 -1.60 -9.90 20.89
C TRP A 91 -2.30 -10.13 22.23
N ARG A 92 -2.21 -11.35 22.76
CA ARG A 92 -2.76 -11.71 24.09
C ARG A 92 -1.74 -12.53 24.87
N LYS A 93 -1.59 -12.22 26.15
CA LYS A 93 -0.75 -13.01 27.06
C LYS A 93 -1.35 -14.42 27.22
N GLN A 94 -0.53 -15.44 27.05
CA GLN A 94 -0.91 -16.82 27.32
C GLN A 94 -1.06 -16.99 28.84
N ARG A 95 -2.13 -17.66 29.26
CA ARG A 95 -2.28 -18.05 30.67
C ARG A 95 -1.43 -19.30 30.88
N ASP A 96 -0.59 -19.28 31.92
CA ASP A 96 0.11 -20.47 32.37
C ASP A 96 -0.92 -21.56 32.70
N LYS A 97 -0.84 -22.69 32.00
CA LYS A 97 -1.59 -23.90 32.36
C LYS A 97 -0.72 -24.70 33.33
N THR A 98 -0.61 -24.19 34.55
CA THR A 98 -0.01 -24.84 35.72
C THR A 98 -1.03 -24.58 36.83
N ASP A 99 -1.76 -25.51 37.46
CA ASP A 99 -1.77 -26.96 37.55
C ASP A 99 -3.23 -27.44 37.55
N ARG A 100 -3.59 -28.47 36.77
CA ARG A 100 -4.84 -29.21 36.98
C ARG A 100 -4.65 -30.67 36.55
N SER A 101 -3.80 -31.38 37.27
CA SER A 101 -3.75 -32.85 37.24
C SER A 101 -3.23 -33.35 38.58
N GLY A 102 -4.13 -33.72 39.48
CA GLY A 102 -3.77 -34.32 40.76
C GLY A 102 -4.83 -34.15 41.85
N ASN A 103 -6.04 -34.69 41.66
CA ASN A 103 -6.78 -35.32 42.75
C ASN A 103 -7.95 -36.15 42.20
N THR A 104 -7.71 -37.43 41.91
CA THR A 104 -8.76 -38.44 41.74
C THR A 104 -8.22 -39.73 42.35
N GLU A 105 -8.11 -39.73 43.68
CA GLU A 105 -7.90 -40.94 44.46
C GLU A 105 -8.89 -40.93 45.63
N GLY A 106 -9.68 -42.01 45.74
CA GLY A 106 -10.32 -42.42 46.99
C GLY A 106 -11.82 -42.13 47.14
N SER A 107 -12.68 -42.85 46.44
CA SER A 107 -14.00 -43.19 47.00
C SER A 107 -14.35 -44.66 46.72
N GLU A 108 -13.67 -45.57 47.41
CA GLU A 108 -14.17 -46.93 47.66
C GLU A 108 -14.54 -47.06 49.13
N GLY A 109 -15.81 -47.42 49.37
CA GLY A 109 -16.22 -48.31 50.46
C GLY A 109 -16.54 -47.70 51.83
N SER A 110 -17.82 -47.59 52.16
CA SER A 110 -18.31 -47.96 53.51
C SER A 110 -19.81 -48.27 53.49
N ALA A 111 -20.11 -49.56 53.75
CA ALA A 111 -21.26 -50.20 54.43
C ALA A 111 -22.64 -49.47 54.43
N GLY A 112 -23.77 -50.10 54.10
CA GLY A 112 -24.26 -51.42 54.47
C GLY A 112 -25.48 -51.29 55.41
N THR A 113 -26.47 -52.20 55.28
CA THR A 113 -27.72 -52.39 56.08
C THR A 113 -28.93 -51.50 55.73
N GLY A 114 -30.20 -51.94 55.62
CA GLY A 114 -30.91 -53.23 55.74
C GLY A 114 -32.39 -52.99 55.34
N SER A 115 -33.03 -53.90 54.58
CA SER A 115 -34.05 -54.87 55.00
C SER A 115 -35.47 -54.33 55.34
N GLY A 116 -36.49 -54.99 54.77
CA GLY A 116 -37.91 -55.03 55.23
C GLY A 116 -38.88 -54.55 54.15
N SER A 117 -39.36 -55.43 53.27
CA SER A 117 -40.55 -56.32 53.40
C SER A 117 -41.87 -55.58 53.24
#